data_AF-A0AA37V9T8-F1
#
_entry.id   AF-A0AA37V9T8-F1
#
_cell.length_a   1.000
_cell.length_b   1.000
_cell.length_c   1.000
_cell.angle_alpha   90.00
_cell.angle_beta   90.00
_cell.angle_gamma   90.00
#
_symmetry.space_group_name_H-M   'P 1'
#
loop_
_entity.id
_entity.type
_entity.pdbx_description
1 polymer ?
#
loop_
_entity_poly.entity_id
_entity_poly.type
_entity_poly.pdbx_seq_one_letter_code
_entity_poly.pdbx_strand_id
1 'polypeptide(L)'
;MRHTLTSVLGALALGALAACGDGDALTPTDSAGADVDRGGGIWAGNVAVESAPGAVVLGNNTTRPVGYAVYGREWVAAALWGPCVQRTGCPTLAVAERKTVRASEIPGIDATRREVVVYWWHLVDDRNGGLKPDSIRSVVARVGN
;
A
#
# COMPACT_ATOMS: atom_id res chain seq x y z
N MET A 1 -67.92 -7.66 20.44
CA MET A 1 -67.82 -8.40 19.16
C MET A 1 -66.38 -8.83 18.98
N ARG A 2 -66.14 -10.16 18.97
CA ARG A 2 -64.83 -10.80 18.87
C ARG A 2 -64.58 -11.11 17.40
N HIS A 3 -63.44 -10.69 16.85
CA HIS A 3 -62.99 -11.13 15.53
C HIS A 3 -61.68 -11.90 15.67
N THR A 4 -61.80 -13.21 15.55
CA THR A 4 -60.77 -14.19 15.21
C THR A 4 -60.33 -13.95 13.77
N LEU A 5 -59.02 -13.84 13.51
CA LEU A 5 -58.49 -13.88 12.15
C LEU A 5 -57.25 -14.80 12.10
N THR A 6 -57.46 -15.83 11.29
CA THR A 6 -56.65 -16.98 10.91
C THR A 6 -55.30 -16.61 10.27
N SER A 7 -54.28 -17.39 10.61
CA SER A 7 -52.92 -17.35 10.09
C SER A 7 -52.82 -17.62 8.58
N VAL A 8 -51.85 -16.99 7.90
CA VAL A 8 -51.25 -17.51 6.67
C VAL A 8 -49.73 -17.52 6.87
N LEU A 9 -49.15 -18.71 6.92
CA LEU A 9 -47.71 -18.93 6.82
C LEU A 9 -47.26 -18.65 5.38
N GLY A 10 -46.44 -17.61 5.19
CA GLY A 10 -45.68 -17.39 3.96
C GLY A 10 -44.25 -17.89 4.14
N ALA A 11 -43.89 -18.99 3.49
CA ALA A 11 -42.53 -19.49 3.44
C ALA A 11 -41.65 -18.55 2.59
N LEU A 12 -40.71 -17.86 3.22
CA LEU A 12 -39.62 -17.18 2.53
C LEU A 12 -38.56 -18.24 2.18
N ALA A 13 -38.53 -18.61 0.90
CA ALA A 13 -37.49 -19.46 0.34
C ALA A 13 -36.13 -18.73 0.44
N LEU A 14 -35.19 -19.34 1.15
CA LEU A 14 -33.79 -18.93 1.16
C LEU A 14 -33.20 -19.11 -0.25
N GLY A 15 -32.92 -18.01 -0.93
CA GLY A 15 -32.06 -18.01 -2.10
C GLY A 15 -30.63 -18.30 -1.65
N ALA A 16 -30.14 -19.50 -1.95
CA ALA A 16 -28.74 -19.85 -1.81
C ALA A 16 -27.92 -18.99 -2.77
N LEU A 17 -27.22 -17.97 -2.25
CA LEU A 17 -26.04 -17.46 -2.93
C LEU A 17 -25.05 -18.61 -2.99
N ALA A 18 -24.72 -19.04 -4.21
CA ALA A 18 -23.70 -20.03 -4.47
C ALA A 18 -22.41 -19.58 -3.77
N ALA A 19 -22.07 -20.26 -2.67
CA ALA A 19 -20.78 -20.16 -2.03
C ALA A 19 -19.74 -20.72 -3.00
N CYS A 20 -18.90 -19.86 -3.55
CA CYS A 20 -17.75 -20.30 -4.32
C CYS A 20 -16.72 -20.89 -3.35
N GLY A 21 -16.64 -22.22 -3.32
CA GLY A 21 -15.43 -22.97 -3.04
C GLY A 21 -15.17 -23.34 -1.58
N ASP A 22 -15.53 -24.57 -1.23
CA ASP A 22 -14.77 -25.35 -0.26
C ASP A 22 -13.41 -25.69 -0.88
N GLY A 23 -12.40 -24.90 -0.51
CA GLY A 23 -11.00 -25.16 -0.73
C GLY A 23 -10.26 -24.42 0.37
N ASP A 24 -9.51 -25.19 1.17
CA ASP A 24 -8.72 -24.79 2.35
C ASP A 24 -8.66 -23.30 2.62
N ALA A 25 -9.13 -22.90 3.80
CA ALA A 25 -8.98 -21.55 4.34
C ALA A 25 -7.61 -21.00 3.92
N LEU A 26 -7.60 -20.09 2.95
CA LEU A 26 -6.44 -19.30 2.63
C LEU A 26 -6.21 -18.46 3.89
N THR A 27 -5.41 -18.99 4.81
CA THR A 27 -4.56 -18.14 5.63
C THR A 27 -3.96 -17.12 4.66
N PRO A 28 -3.92 -15.82 5.01
CA PRO A 28 -3.18 -14.85 4.22
C PRO A 28 -1.77 -15.41 4.06
N THR A 29 -1.52 -16.10 2.95
CA THR A 29 -0.19 -16.49 2.56
C THR A 29 0.32 -15.17 2.04
N ASP A 30 0.98 -14.44 2.93
CA ASP A 30 1.79 -13.30 2.57
C ASP A 30 2.52 -13.72 1.29
N SER A 31 2.09 -13.14 0.17
CA SER A 31 2.88 -13.17 -1.06
C SER A 31 4.04 -12.18 -0.86
N ALA A 32 4.71 -12.28 0.28
CA ALA A 32 6.07 -11.87 0.48
C ALA A 32 6.86 -12.77 -0.46
N GLY A 33 7.22 -12.21 -1.62
CA GLY A 33 8.09 -12.89 -2.55
C GLY A 33 9.30 -13.43 -1.79
N ALA A 34 9.53 -14.73 -1.96
CA ALA A 34 10.73 -15.49 -1.61
C ALA A 34 11.71 -14.76 -0.66
N ASP A 35 11.73 -15.23 0.59
CA ASP A 35 12.85 -15.06 1.51
C ASP A 35 14.19 -15.19 0.77
N VAL A 36 14.81 -14.05 0.51
CA VAL A 36 16.24 -13.98 0.30
C VAL A 36 16.77 -13.09 1.40
N ASP A 37 17.18 -13.77 2.47
CA ASP A 37 17.81 -13.22 3.66
C ASP A 37 19.12 -12.50 3.28
N ARG A 38 19.00 -11.25 2.84
CA ARG A 38 20.08 -10.30 2.58
C ARG A 38 19.80 -9.03 3.39
N GLY A 39 20.00 -9.12 4.70
CA GLY A 39 20.11 -7.96 5.58
C GLY A 39 18.85 -7.10 5.67
N GLY A 40 17.86 -7.54 6.45
CA GLY A 40 16.88 -6.68 7.16
C GLY A 40 15.96 -5.77 6.35
N GLY A 41 15.94 -5.83 5.01
CA GLY A 41 15.11 -5.00 4.15
C GLY A 41 13.86 -5.72 3.64
N ILE A 42 12.75 -4.98 3.55
CA ILE A 42 11.52 -5.44 2.88
C ILE A 42 11.62 -5.10 1.39
N TRP A 43 11.48 -6.11 0.54
CA TRP A 43 11.50 -5.99 -0.91
C TRP A 43 10.09 -6.09 -1.47
N ALA A 44 9.35 -4.98 -1.42
CA ALA A 44 8.07 -4.93 -2.08
C ALA A 44 8.30 -4.50 -3.52
N GLY A 45 8.30 -5.47 -4.44
CA GLY A 45 8.76 -5.22 -5.80
C GLY A 45 10.21 -4.70 -5.84
N ASN A 46 10.47 -3.77 -6.77
CA ASN A 46 11.83 -3.31 -7.08
C ASN A 46 12.32 -2.14 -6.22
N VAL A 47 11.56 -1.68 -5.22
CA VAL A 47 12.02 -0.69 -4.23
C VAL A 47 12.24 -1.43 -2.91
N ALA A 48 13.49 -1.42 -2.44
CA ALA A 48 13.85 -1.92 -1.11
C ALA A 48 13.53 -0.87 -0.05
N VAL A 49 12.98 -1.31 1.07
CA VAL A 49 12.69 -0.46 2.23
C VAL A 49 13.30 -1.10 3.47
N GLU A 50 14.20 -0.37 4.11
CA GLU A 50 14.91 -0.80 5.31
C GLU A 50 14.60 0.13 6.48
N SER A 51 14.40 -0.44 7.67
CA SER A 51 14.26 0.34 8.90
C SER A 51 15.62 0.84 9.36
N ALA A 52 15.71 2.11 9.78
CA ALA A 52 16.92 2.70 10.37
C ALA A 52 16.55 3.57 11.59
N PRO A 53 17.47 3.82 12.54
CA PRO A 53 17.18 4.66 13.70
C PRO A 53 16.64 6.03 13.30
N GLY A 54 15.39 6.33 13.69
CA GLY A 54 14.69 7.57 13.36
C GLY A 54 14.35 7.76 11.88
N ALA A 55 14.45 6.73 11.03
CA ALA A 55 14.23 6.85 9.59
C ALA A 55 13.76 5.54 8.93
N VAL A 56 13.42 5.65 7.64
CA VAL A 56 13.43 4.53 6.69
C VAL A 56 14.43 4.82 5.57
N VAL A 57 15.08 3.78 5.06
CA VAL A 57 15.99 3.88 3.92
C VAL A 57 15.32 3.22 2.71
N LEU A 58 15.18 3.98 1.65
CA LEU A 58 14.62 3.53 0.38
C LEU A 58 15.76 3.22 -0.59
N GLY A 59 15.67 2.12 -1.32
CA GLY A 59 16.61 1.76 -2.38
C GLY A 59 15.88 1.47 -3.69
N ASN A 60 16.25 2.13 -4.78
CA ASN A 60 15.68 1.85 -6.10
C ASN A 60 16.51 0.80 -6.84
N ASN A 61 15.99 -0.43 -6.90
CA ASN A 61 16.61 -1.56 -7.58
C ASN A 61 15.96 -1.84 -8.95
N THR A 62 15.18 -0.90 -9.48
CA THR A 62 14.70 -0.96 -10.86
C THR A 62 15.77 -0.48 -11.85
N THR A 63 15.51 -0.63 -13.14
CA THR A 63 16.34 -0.08 -14.23
C THR A 63 15.97 1.35 -14.63
N ARG A 64 15.03 2.01 -13.93
CA ARG A 64 14.52 3.36 -14.26
C ARG A 64 14.35 4.20 -12.99
N PRO A 65 14.31 5.54 -13.07
CA PRO A 65 13.92 6.34 -11.91
C PRO A 65 12.48 6.03 -11.47
N VAL A 66 12.22 6.03 -10.16
CA VAL A 66 10.88 5.89 -9.58
C VAL A 66 10.46 7.18 -8.89
N GLY A 67 9.19 7.56 -9.00
CA GLY A 67 8.57 8.51 -8.09
C GLY A 67 8.22 7.82 -6.78
N TYR A 68 8.26 8.53 -5.66
CA TYR A 68 7.92 7.95 -4.36
C TYR A 68 7.18 8.92 -3.44
N ALA A 69 6.47 8.36 -2.47
CA ALA A 69 5.88 9.09 -1.35
C ALA A 69 5.94 8.23 -0.07
N VAL A 70 6.08 8.87 1.08
CA VAL A 70 6.11 8.19 2.39
C VAL A 70 5.19 8.90 3.35
N TYR A 71 4.30 8.16 3.99
CA TYR A 71 3.30 8.69 4.93
C TYR A 71 3.18 7.79 6.14
N GLY A 72 2.80 8.35 7.30
CA GLY A 72 2.35 7.58 8.45
C GLY A 72 1.10 6.77 8.09
N ARG A 73 1.05 5.51 8.52
CA ARG A 73 0.02 4.55 8.07
C ARG A 73 -1.41 5.03 8.30
N GLU A 74 -1.68 5.61 9.46
CA GLU A 74 -3.02 6.13 9.79
C GLU A 74 -3.38 7.39 8.98
N TRP A 75 -2.38 8.18 8.59
CA TRP A 75 -2.58 9.42 7.84
C TRP A 75 -3.05 9.15 6.41
N VAL A 76 -2.56 8.07 5.80
CA VAL A 76 -2.91 7.65 4.44
C VAL A 76 -4.42 7.50 4.24
N ALA A 77 -5.13 6.96 5.24
CA ALA A 77 -6.57 6.75 5.15
C ALA A 77 -7.38 8.05 5.25
N ALA A 78 -6.83 9.06 5.92
CA ALA A 78 -7.50 10.35 6.13
C ALA A 78 -7.14 11.40 5.05
N ALA A 79 -6.06 11.18 4.29
CA ALA A 79 -5.54 12.16 3.35
C ALA A 79 -6.04 11.95 1.92
N LEU A 80 -6.36 13.05 1.23
CA LEU A 80 -6.51 13.08 -0.23
C LEU A 80 -5.12 13.20 -0.86
N TRP A 81 -4.43 12.07 -1.02
CA TRP A 81 -3.11 12.01 -1.63
C TRP A 81 -3.17 11.37 -3.03
N GLY A 82 -2.13 11.60 -3.83
CA GLY A 82 -1.96 10.97 -5.13
C GLY A 82 -0.52 11.05 -5.66
N PRO A 83 -0.18 10.30 -6.71
CA PRO A 83 1.15 10.34 -7.32
C PRO A 83 1.50 11.74 -7.83
N CYS A 84 2.71 12.19 -7.53
CA CYS A 84 3.29 13.36 -8.19
C CYS A 84 3.68 12.99 -9.63
N VAL A 85 3.10 13.69 -10.61
CA VAL A 85 3.24 13.41 -12.05
C VAL A 85 3.87 14.56 -12.84
N GLN A 86 4.64 15.42 -12.18
CA GLN A 86 5.37 16.50 -12.84
C GLN A 86 6.74 16.02 -13.34
N ARG A 87 7.22 16.55 -14.48
CA ARG A 87 8.56 16.21 -15.02
C ARG A 87 9.69 16.63 -14.07
N THR A 88 9.47 17.68 -13.28
CA THR A 88 10.44 18.24 -12.32
C THR A 88 9.73 18.58 -11.01
N GLY A 89 10.45 18.53 -9.89
CA GLY A 89 9.92 18.90 -8.58
C GLY A 89 9.23 17.78 -7.81
N CYS A 90 8.97 16.63 -8.44
CA CYS A 90 8.51 15.44 -7.73
C CYS A 90 9.66 14.74 -6.99
N PRO A 91 9.43 14.19 -5.78
CA PRO A 91 10.37 13.28 -5.15
C PRO A 91 10.59 12.04 -6.03
N THR A 92 11.85 11.80 -6.38
CA THR A 92 12.28 10.63 -7.15
C THR A 92 13.46 9.92 -6.50
N LEU A 93 13.61 8.63 -6.81
CA LEU A 93 14.83 7.88 -6.58
C LEU A 93 15.43 7.52 -7.95
N ALA A 94 16.64 7.98 -8.22
CA ALA A 94 17.41 7.56 -9.38
C ALA A 94 17.75 6.06 -9.32
N VAL A 95 18.19 5.50 -10.43
CA VAL A 95 18.59 4.09 -10.51
C VAL A 95 19.73 3.81 -9.53
N ALA A 96 19.62 2.74 -8.74
CA ALA A 96 20.55 2.36 -7.68
C ALA A 96 20.73 3.41 -6.56
N GLU A 97 19.90 4.46 -6.52
CA GLU A 97 19.93 5.43 -5.43
C GLU A 97 19.43 4.80 -4.14
N ARG A 98 20.11 5.13 -3.03
CA ARG A 98 19.63 4.91 -1.68
C ARG A 98 19.35 6.25 -1.01
N LYS A 99 18.19 6.38 -0.38
CA LYS A 99 17.74 7.62 0.26
C LYS A 99 17.19 7.36 1.65
N THR A 100 17.67 8.14 2.61
CA THR A 100 17.11 8.17 3.96
C THR A 100 15.96 9.17 4.02
N VAL A 101 14.80 8.73 4.51
CA VAL A 101 13.66 9.59 4.82
C VAL A 101 13.51 9.61 6.34
N ARG A 102 13.81 10.76 6.96
CA ARG A 102 13.75 10.88 8.43
C ARG A 102 12.30 10.96 8.89
N ALA A 103 12.04 10.48 10.10
CA ALA A 103 10.71 10.56 10.72
C ALA A 103 10.11 11.97 10.71
N SER A 104 10.95 13.01 10.87
CA SER A 104 10.53 14.41 10.84
C SER A 104 10.02 14.90 9.48
N GLU A 105 10.32 14.17 8.41
CA GLU A 105 9.91 14.49 7.03
C GLU A 105 8.62 13.76 6.65
N ILE A 106 8.13 12.84 7.48
CA ILE A 106 7.03 11.93 7.14
C ILE A 106 5.72 12.46 7.77
N PRO A 107 4.75 12.90 6.96
CA PRO A 107 3.46 13.34 7.48
C PRO A 107 2.76 12.20 8.21
N GLY A 108 2.23 12.47 9.41
CA GLY A 108 1.47 11.50 10.18
C GLY A 108 2.30 10.50 11.01
N ILE A 109 3.62 10.68 11.09
CA ILE A 109 4.50 9.98 12.04
C ILE A 109 4.69 10.82 13.30
N ASP A 110 4.77 10.17 14.46
CA ASP A 110 5.23 10.78 15.70
C ASP A 110 6.00 9.77 16.58
N ALA A 111 6.25 10.11 17.85
CA ALA A 111 6.96 9.25 18.79
C ALA A 111 6.26 7.90 19.07
N THR A 112 4.93 7.88 19.00
CA THR A 112 4.07 6.74 19.30
C THR A 112 3.64 5.98 18.04
N ARG A 113 3.59 6.67 16.89
CA ARG A 113 3.19 6.12 15.59
C ARG A 113 4.41 6.05 14.68
N ARG A 114 4.92 4.84 14.49
CA ARG A 114 6.17 4.55 13.76
C ARG A 114 5.96 3.76 12.46
N GLU A 115 4.74 3.37 12.15
CA GLU A 115 4.44 2.66 10.90
C GLU A 115 4.22 3.64 9.76
N VAL A 116 4.86 3.35 8.63
CA VAL A 116 4.75 4.13 7.40
C VAL A 116 4.25 3.27 6.26
N VAL A 117 3.58 3.90 5.31
CA VAL A 117 3.37 3.34 3.98
C VAL A 117 4.30 4.06 3.03
N VAL A 118 5.16 3.29 2.36
CA VAL A 118 5.99 3.77 1.26
C VAL A 118 5.25 3.43 -0.03
N TYR A 119 4.97 4.44 -0.84
CA TYR A 119 4.41 4.31 -2.18
C TYR A 119 5.47 4.61 -3.23
N TRP A 120 5.43 3.92 -4.37
CA TRP A 120 6.23 4.27 -5.53
C TRP A 120 5.55 3.89 -6.85
N TRP A 121 5.99 4.56 -7.93
CA TRP A 121 5.44 4.42 -9.27
C TRP A 121 6.50 4.76 -10.33
N HIS A 122 6.35 4.23 -11.55
CA HIS A 122 7.06 4.78 -12.71
C HIS A 122 6.15 5.76 -13.44
N LEU A 123 6.75 6.84 -13.92
CA LEU A 123 6.06 7.76 -14.83
C LEU A 123 6.26 7.28 -16.28
N VAL A 124 5.16 7.32 -17.03
CA VAL A 124 5.12 7.10 -18.48
C VAL A 124 4.37 8.26 -19.12
N ASP A 125 4.68 8.56 -20.38
CA ASP A 125 3.93 9.56 -21.12
C ASP A 125 2.46 9.12 -21.26
N ASP A 126 1.56 10.07 -21.11
CA ASP A 126 0.15 9.89 -21.45
C ASP A 126 -0.09 10.21 -22.94
N ARG A 127 -1.33 10.07 -23.40
CA ARG A 127 -1.69 10.32 -24.81
C ARG A 127 -1.75 11.81 -25.17
N ASN A 128 -1.70 12.70 -24.19
CA ASN A 128 -1.83 14.14 -24.31
C ASN A 128 -0.50 14.87 -24.07
N GLY A 129 0.63 14.14 -24.00
CA GLY A 129 1.97 14.70 -23.74
C GLY A 129 2.29 14.98 -22.26
N GLY A 130 1.36 14.65 -21.35
CA GLY A 130 1.56 14.66 -19.90
C GLY A 130 2.23 13.38 -19.40
N LEU A 131 2.34 13.25 -18.07
CA LEU A 131 2.85 12.04 -17.43
C LEU A 131 1.75 11.40 -16.58
N LYS A 132 1.79 10.08 -16.46
CA LYS A 132 0.95 9.30 -15.56
C LYS A 132 1.73 8.17 -14.90
N PRO A 133 1.30 7.68 -13.73
CA PRO A 133 1.82 6.42 -13.20
C PRO A 133 1.43 5.25 -14.12
N ASP A 134 2.36 4.35 -14.41
CA ASP A 134 2.03 3.06 -15.06
C ASP A 134 1.42 2.05 -14.08
N SER A 135 1.84 2.15 -12.82
CA SER A 135 1.52 1.29 -11.70
C SER A 135 1.81 2.06 -10.42
N ILE A 136 1.04 1.80 -9.37
CA ILE A 136 1.31 2.29 -8.02
C ILE A 136 1.48 1.06 -7.15
N ARG A 137 2.57 1.04 -6.38
CA ARG A 137 2.90 -0.05 -5.48
C ARG A 137 3.14 0.52 -4.09
N SER A 138 2.99 -0.33 -3.07
CA SER A 138 3.15 0.09 -1.69
C SER A 138 3.68 -1.01 -0.80
N VAL A 139 4.32 -0.59 0.30
CA VAL A 139 4.69 -1.47 1.40
C VAL A 139 4.51 -0.77 2.73
N VAL A 140 4.10 -1.52 3.75
CA VAL A 140 4.12 -1.05 5.12
C VAL A 140 5.48 -1.36 5.72
N ALA A 141 6.12 -0.36 6.30
CA ALA A 141 7.39 -0.48 7.00
C ALA A 141 7.32 0.25 8.34
N ARG A 142 8.40 0.18 9.11
CA ARG A 142 8.52 0.85 10.40
C ARG A 142 9.76 1.73 10.42
N VAL A 143 9.61 2.93 10.97
CA VAL A 143 10.74 3.80 11.33
C VAL A 143 11.47 3.14 12.51
N GLY A 144 12.79 2.94 12.39
CA GLY A 144 13.58 2.34 13.47
C GLY A 144 13.62 3.24 14.71
N ASN A 145 13.82 2.60 15.87
CA ASN A 145 13.98 3.31 17.15
C ASN A 145 15.35 3.99 17.24
#